data_AF-A0A9R1DQA5-F1
#
_entry.id   AF-A0A9R1DQA5-F1
#
_cell.length_a   1.000
_cell.length_b   1.000
_cell.length_c   1.000
_cell.angle_alpha   90.00
_cell.angle_beta   90.00
_cell.angle_gamma   90.00
#
_symmetry.space_group_name_H-M   'P 1'
#
loop_
_entity.id
_entity.type
_entity.pdbx_description
1 polymer ?
#
loop_
_entity_poly.entity_id
_entity_poly.type
_entity_poly.pdbx_seq_one_letter_code
_entity_poly.pdbx_strand_id
1 'polypeptide(L)'
;MGLSPSPSSPEGRWDDLPDDIAVAVASRLQGWKALYINNHGRTAVAISRVVEFVESSTHNGSLEAECYLKAMSDLALMKDIGFVNVQFFLLSRNRSAIINLIGLHYSIAYLHILPNEVDKALRACQVAERKVCVSLLKLGRWFYGFRLPDDYESYKNSLSWLTSDDGAKVLVILNRGAVHEVFRLQVSLVGTNN
;
A
#
# COMPACT_ATOMS: atom_id res chain seq x y z
N MET A 1 3.35 -15.58 -70.84
CA MET A 1 4.14 -15.93 -69.65
C MET A 1 4.42 -14.64 -68.90
N GLY A 2 4.02 -14.35 -67.68
CA GLY A 2 3.12 -14.96 -66.72
C GLY A 2 2.92 -13.87 -65.66
N LEU A 3 1.70 -13.39 -65.46
CA LEU A 3 1.39 -12.41 -64.43
C LEU A 3 1.43 -13.12 -63.07
N SER A 4 2.36 -12.75 -62.21
CA SER A 4 2.42 -13.23 -60.83
C SER A 4 1.21 -12.70 -60.04
N PRO A 5 0.47 -13.55 -59.31
CA PRO A 5 -0.59 -13.07 -58.44
C PRO A 5 0.00 -12.49 -57.15
N SER A 6 -0.59 -11.38 -56.69
CA SER A 6 -0.33 -10.79 -55.38
C SER A 6 -0.69 -11.77 -54.25
N PRO A 7 0.02 -11.77 -53.11
CA PRO A 7 -0.36 -12.58 -51.98
C PRO A 7 -1.68 -12.04 -51.40
N SER A 8 -2.73 -12.85 -51.46
CA SER A 8 -3.98 -12.60 -50.74
C SER A 8 -3.70 -12.56 -49.24
N SER A 9 -4.07 -11.44 -48.61
CA SER A 9 -4.17 -11.33 -47.14
C SER A 9 -4.93 -12.51 -46.57
N PRO A 10 -4.54 -13.06 -45.40
CA PRO A 10 -5.40 -13.99 -44.71
C PRO A 10 -6.55 -13.18 -44.08
N GLU A 11 -7.62 -12.95 -44.84
CA GLU A 11 -8.93 -12.55 -44.30
C GLU A 11 -9.52 -13.73 -43.54
N GLY A 12 -8.98 -13.95 -42.34
CA GLY A 12 -9.43 -14.95 -41.39
C GLY A 12 -10.39 -14.35 -40.39
N ARG A 13 -11.68 -14.39 -40.74
CA ARG A 13 -12.71 -15.08 -39.94
C ARG A 13 -12.88 -14.62 -38.49
N TRP A 14 -13.26 -13.36 -38.29
CA TRP A 14 -13.88 -12.90 -37.03
C TRP A 14 -15.35 -12.49 -37.20
N ASP A 15 -15.82 -12.28 -38.43
CA ASP A 15 -17.19 -11.83 -38.72
C ASP A 15 -18.24 -12.97 -38.71
N ASP A 16 -17.79 -14.23 -38.72
CA ASP A 16 -18.68 -15.42 -38.69
C ASP A 16 -18.81 -16.04 -37.28
N LEU A 17 -18.61 -15.26 -36.21
CA LEU A 17 -18.87 -15.79 -34.88
C LEU A 17 -20.39 -15.94 -34.71
N PRO A 18 -20.90 -17.15 -34.46
CA PRO A 18 -22.33 -17.36 -34.28
C PRO A 18 -22.90 -16.45 -33.19
N ASP A 19 -24.00 -15.76 -33.46
CA ASP A 19 -24.60 -14.77 -32.55
C ASP A 19 -24.88 -15.35 -31.16
N ASP A 20 -25.22 -16.63 -31.07
CA ASP A 20 -25.41 -17.36 -29.82
C ASP A 20 -24.12 -17.48 -29.00
N ILE A 21 -22.97 -17.67 -29.65
CA ILE A 21 -21.65 -17.68 -29.00
C ILE A 21 -21.24 -16.26 -28.61
N ALA A 22 -21.46 -15.27 -29.48
CA ALA A 22 -21.18 -13.86 -29.18
C ALA A 22 -22.00 -13.37 -27.97
N VAL A 23 -23.30 -13.69 -27.93
CA VAL A 23 -24.21 -13.38 -26.83
C VAL A 23 -23.80 -14.12 -25.55
N ALA A 24 -23.47 -15.41 -25.62
CA ALA A 24 -23.01 -16.16 -24.44
C ALA A 24 -21.70 -15.59 -23.86
N VAL A 25 -20.74 -15.21 -24.72
CA VAL A 25 -19.49 -14.57 -24.30
C VAL A 25 -19.76 -13.18 -23.70
N ALA A 26 -20.62 -12.37 -24.33
CA ALA A 26 -21.00 -11.05 -23.82
C ALA A 26 -21.74 -11.13 -22.48
N SER A 27 -22.69 -12.06 -22.32
CA SER A 27 -23.41 -12.32 -21.06
C SER A 27 -22.45 -12.79 -19.96
N ARG A 28 -21.49 -13.66 -20.30
CA ARG A 28 -20.47 -14.12 -19.35
C ARG A 28 -19.53 -12.98 -18.95
N LEU A 29 -19.08 -12.17 -19.90
CA LEU A 29 -18.25 -10.97 -19.64
C LEU A 29 -18.99 -9.93 -18.79
N GLN A 30 -20.28 -9.69 -19.04
CA GLN A 30 -21.09 -8.81 -18.20
C GLN A 30 -21.28 -9.37 -16.79
N GLY A 31 -21.52 -10.69 -16.65
CA GLY A 31 -21.58 -11.36 -15.36
C GLY A 31 -20.28 -11.21 -14.56
N TRP A 32 -19.12 -11.39 -15.21
CA TRP A 32 -17.81 -11.23 -14.58
C TRP A 32 -17.52 -9.76 -14.23
N LYS A 33 -17.92 -8.82 -15.09
CA LYS A 33 -17.81 -7.38 -14.81
C LYS A 33 -18.63 -6.98 -13.59
N ALA A 34 -19.86 -7.47 -13.47
CA ALA A 34 -20.71 -7.20 -12.31
C ALA A 34 -20.12 -7.80 -11.01
N LEU A 35 -19.59 -9.02 -11.08
CA LEU A 35 -18.90 -9.65 -9.95
C LEU A 35 -17.63 -8.88 -9.55
N TYR A 36 -16.82 -8.45 -10.53
CA TYR A 36 -15.64 -7.63 -10.30
C TYR A 36 -15.99 -6.28 -9.65
N ILE A 37 -17.01 -5.57 -10.17
CA ILE A 37 -17.48 -4.29 -9.60
C ILE A 37 -17.96 -4.48 -8.16
N ASN A 38 -18.74 -5.52 -7.89
CA ASN A 38 -19.26 -5.79 -6.55
C ASN A 38 -18.13 -6.16 -5.57
N ASN A 39 -17.18 -7.01 -6.01
CA ASN A 39 -16.02 -7.37 -5.18
C ASN A 39 -15.13 -6.16 -4.90
N HIS A 40 -14.79 -5.40 -5.94
CA HIS A 40 -14.00 -4.18 -5.83
C HIS A 40 -14.70 -3.13 -4.95
N GLY A 41 -16.03 -2.98 -5.07
CA GLY A 41 -16.82 -2.10 -4.21
C GLY A 41 -16.77 -2.51 -2.74
N ARG A 42 -16.87 -3.81 -2.44
CA ARG A 42 -16.74 -4.32 -1.05
C ARG A 42 -15.35 -4.09 -0.48
N THR A 43 -14.30 -4.40 -1.25
CA THR A 43 -12.91 -4.16 -0.84
C THR A 43 -12.62 -2.67 -0.66
N ALA A 44 -13.15 -1.82 -1.54
CA ALA A 44 -13.03 -0.37 -1.44
C ALA A 44 -13.65 0.15 -0.14
N VAL A 45 -14.87 -0.28 0.19
CA VAL A 45 -15.54 0.11 1.45
C VAL A 45 -14.73 -0.35 2.67
N ALA A 46 -14.19 -1.57 2.64
CA ALA A 46 -13.41 -2.10 3.76
C ALA A 46 -12.10 -1.31 3.95
N ILE A 47 -11.36 -1.04 2.88
CA ILE A 47 -10.14 -0.22 2.94
C ILE A 47 -10.46 1.21 3.36
N SER A 48 -11.54 1.81 2.86
CA SER A 48 -11.96 3.17 3.25
C SER A 48 -12.19 3.29 4.74
N ARG A 49 -12.75 2.27 5.41
CA ARG A 49 -12.90 2.28 6.88
C ARG A 49 -11.56 2.33 7.61
N VAL A 50 -10.55 1.61 7.11
CA VAL A 50 -9.19 1.68 7.69
C VAL A 50 -8.58 3.06 7.45
N VAL A 51 -8.78 3.63 6.26
CA VAL A 51 -8.28 4.97 5.95
C VAL A 51 -8.95 6.02 6.83
N GLU A 52 -10.27 5.99 6.96
CA GLU A 52 -11.04 6.88 7.85
C GLU A 52 -10.60 6.73 9.31
N PHE A 53 -10.35 5.50 9.77
CA PHE A 53 -9.83 5.22 11.11
C PHE A 53 -8.45 5.88 11.31
N VAL A 54 -7.53 5.71 10.37
CA VAL A 54 -6.20 6.30 10.46
C VAL A 54 -6.27 7.83 10.39
N GLU A 55 -7.07 8.39 9.50
CA GLU A 55 -7.25 9.84 9.36
C GLU A 55 -7.86 10.46 10.63
N SER A 56 -8.87 9.82 11.23
CA SER A 56 -9.48 10.28 12.50
C SER A 56 -8.56 10.11 13.71
N SER A 57 -7.68 9.11 13.68
CA SER A 57 -6.67 8.85 14.72
C SER A 57 -5.37 9.64 14.50
N THR A 58 -5.27 10.39 13.41
CA THR A 58 -4.12 11.25 13.11
C THR A 58 -4.35 12.61 13.75
N HIS A 59 -3.55 12.96 14.75
CA HIS A 59 -3.59 14.26 15.42
C HIS A 59 -2.33 15.05 15.09
N ASN A 60 -2.48 16.33 14.71
CA ASN A 60 -1.37 17.21 14.32
C ASN A 60 -0.43 16.60 13.25
N GLY A 61 -1.00 15.81 12.34
CA GLY A 61 -0.24 15.13 11.28
C GLY A 61 0.61 13.94 11.77
N SER A 62 0.32 13.43 12.96
CA SER A 62 1.00 12.30 13.57
C SER A 62 0.03 11.17 13.91
N LEU A 63 0.50 9.93 13.75
CA LEU A 63 -0.18 8.70 14.15
C LEU A 63 0.67 7.92 15.16
N GLU A 64 0.04 7.47 16.24
CA GLU A 64 0.67 6.62 17.26
C GLU A 64 0.85 5.17 16.79
N ALA A 65 1.84 4.48 17.37
CA ALA A 65 2.17 3.08 17.07
C ALA A 65 0.96 2.13 17.14
N GLU A 66 0.13 2.29 18.17
CA GLU A 66 -1.02 1.42 18.43
C GLU A 66 -2.05 1.54 17.30
N CYS A 67 -2.35 2.78 16.88
CA CYS A 67 -3.25 3.03 15.77
C CYS A 67 -2.66 2.54 14.44
N TYR A 68 -1.35 2.71 14.24
CA TYR A 68 -0.65 2.19 13.06
C TYR A 68 -0.74 0.66 12.97
N LEU A 69 -0.40 -0.05 14.05
CA LEU A 69 -0.46 -1.52 14.11
C LEU A 69 -1.89 -2.04 13.99
N LYS A 70 -2.86 -1.35 14.58
CA LYS A 70 -4.27 -1.68 14.40
C LYS A 70 -4.68 -1.59 12.94
N ALA A 71 -4.30 -0.54 12.23
CA ALA A 71 -4.61 -0.40 10.80
C ALA A 71 -3.98 -1.53 9.96
N MET A 72 -2.73 -1.90 10.23
CA MET A 72 -2.06 -3.03 9.58
C MET A 72 -2.78 -4.36 9.86
N SER A 73 -3.20 -4.57 11.11
CA SER A 73 -3.93 -5.78 11.53
C SER A 73 -5.32 -5.85 10.88
N ASP A 74 -6.04 -4.73 10.83
CA ASP A 74 -7.36 -4.65 10.20
C ASP A 74 -7.27 -4.97 8.69
N LEU A 75 -6.23 -4.49 8.00
CA LEU A 75 -5.97 -4.87 6.60
C LEU A 75 -5.60 -6.35 6.45
N ALA A 76 -4.84 -6.91 7.39
CA ALA A 76 -4.45 -8.33 7.36
C ALA A 76 -5.62 -9.29 7.59
N LEU A 77 -6.67 -8.85 8.31
CA LEU A 77 -7.89 -9.64 8.48
C LEU A 77 -8.73 -9.75 7.20
N MET A 78 -8.52 -8.87 6.22
CA MET A 78 -9.25 -8.86 4.96
C MET A 78 -8.57 -9.79 3.94
N LYS A 79 -9.20 -10.95 3.67
CA LYS A 79 -8.62 -11.99 2.80
C LYS A 79 -8.50 -11.60 1.32
N ASP A 80 -9.32 -10.66 0.85
CA ASP A 80 -9.44 -10.34 -0.58
C ASP A 80 -8.63 -9.09 -1.00
N ILE A 81 -7.78 -8.55 -0.10
CA ILE A 81 -6.91 -7.43 -0.44
C ILE A 81 -5.66 -7.93 -1.15
N GLY A 82 -5.66 -7.83 -2.48
CA GLY A 82 -4.44 -7.97 -3.28
C GLY A 82 -3.65 -6.66 -3.44
N PHE A 83 -2.46 -6.77 -4.02
CA PHE A 83 -1.56 -5.62 -4.27
C PHE A 83 -2.18 -4.56 -5.18
N VAL A 84 -2.99 -4.96 -6.16
CA VAL A 84 -3.72 -4.01 -7.04
C VAL A 84 -4.63 -3.09 -6.21
N ASN A 85 -5.33 -3.63 -5.21
CA ASN A 85 -6.17 -2.82 -4.33
C ASN A 85 -5.32 -1.84 -3.51
N VAL A 86 -4.15 -2.28 -3.02
CA VAL A 86 -3.22 -1.42 -2.29
C VAL A 86 -2.73 -0.26 -3.15
N GLN A 87 -2.37 -0.52 -4.40
CA GLN A 87 -1.96 0.52 -5.35
C GLN A 87 -3.05 1.57 -5.56
N PHE A 88 -4.29 1.14 -5.78
CA PHE A 88 -5.40 2.04 -6.04
C PHE A 88 -5.83 2.84 -4.79
N PHE A 89 -5.94 2.19 -3.63
CA PHE A 89 -6.57 2.80 -2.46
C PHE A 89 -5.60 3.40 -1.46
N LEU A 90 -4.44 2.76 -1.25
CA LEU A 90 -3.48 3.14 -0.22
C LEU A 90 -2.28 3.90 -0.79
N LEU A 91 -1.83 3.61 -2.02
CA LEU A 91 -0.72 4.33 -2.67
C LEU A 91 -1.19 5.53 -3.51
N SER A 92 -2.49 5.86 -3.49
CA SER A 92 -3.01 7.02 -4.20
C SER A 92 -2.40 8.33 -3.71
N ARG A 93 -2.12 9.23 -4.67
CA ARG A 93 -1.64 10.59 -4.41
C ARG A 93 -2.63 11.42 -3.59
N ASN A 94 -3.92 11.06 -3.58
CA ASN A 94 -4.93 11.76 -2.79
C ASN A 94 -4.90 11.40 -1.30
N ARG A 95 -4.13 10.39 -0.90
CA ARG A 95 -4.00 9.96 0.50
C ARG A 95 -2.84 10.66 1.20
N SER A 96 -2.80 10.60 2.53
CA SER A 96 -1.67 11.10 3.31
C SER A 96 -0.44 10.21 3.16
N ALA A 97 0.76 10.74 3.44
CA ALA A 97 1.99 9.93 3.39
C ALA A 97 1.98 8.79 4.42
N ILE A 98 1.25 8.94 5.53
CA ILE A 98 1.05 7.89 6.54
C ILE A 98 0.24 6.73 5.95
N ILE A 99 -0.85 7.03 5.22
CA ILE A 99 -1.64 6.01 4.51
C ILE A 99 -0.78 5.32 3.44
N ASN A 100 0.01 6.09 2.68
CA ASN A 100 0.92 5.51 1.69
C ASN A 100 1.97 4.60 2.36
N LEU A 101 2.49 4.97 3.54
CA LEU A 101 3.40 4.14 4.32
C LEU A 101 2.72 2.84 4.78
N ILE A 102 1.47 2.89 5.24
CA ILE A 102 0.70 1.69 5.59
C ILE A 102 0.55 0.78 4.36
N GLY A 103 0.22 1.32 3.20
CA GLY A 103 0.14 0.55 1.95
C GLY A 103 1.46 -0.11 1.55
N LEU A 104 2.56 0.66 1.63
CA LEU A 104 3.92 0.16 1.38
C LEU A 104 4.24 -1.01 2.34
N HIS A 105 4.07 -0.78 3.64
CA HIS A 105 4.45 -1.73 4.66
C HIS A 105 3.59 -2.99 4.58
N TYR A 106 2.28 -2.85 4.37
CA TYR A 106 1.36 -3.97 4.19
C TYR A 106 1.73 -4.84 2.98
N SER A 107 2.14 -4.20 1.87
CA SER A 107 2.57 -4.91 0.66
C SER A 107 3.77 -5.82 0.92
N ILE A 108 4.75 -5.34 1.70
CA ILE A 108 5.97 -6.09 2.00
C ILE A 108 5.72 -7.15 3.08
N ALA A 109 5.07 -6.74 4.19
CA ALA A 109 4.94 -7.57 5.39
C ALA A 109 3.88 -8.67 5.27
N TYR A 110 2.73 -8.39 4.63
CA TYR A 110 1.58 -9.31 4.59
C TYR A 110 1.32 -9.88 3.19
N LEU A 111 1.52 -9.09 2.14
CA LEU A 111 1.35 -9.57 0.76
C LEU A 111 2.63 -10.20 0.17
N HIS A 112 3.76 -10.10 0.88
CA HIS A 112 5.06 -10.62 0.47
C HIS A 112 5.50 -10.15 -0.92
N ILE A 113 5.14 -8.92 -1.29
CA ILE A 113 5.59 -8.29 -2.54
C ILE A 113 7.04 -7.86 -2.38
N LEU A 114 7.86 -8.13 -3.40
CA LEU A 114 9.27 -7.72 -3.41
C LEU A 114 9.38 -6.20 -3.28
N PRO A 115 10.32 -5.67 -2.47
CA PRO A 115 10.49 -4.23 -2.29
C PRO A 115 10.68 -3.45 -3.60
N ASN A 116 11.39 -4.05 -4.58
CA ASN A 116 11.58 -3.45 -5.91
C ASN A 116 10.26 -3.25 -6.68
N GLU A 117 9.29 -4.17 -6.54
CA GLU A 117 7.98 -4.04 -7.17
C GLU A 117 7.12 -3.00 -6.46
N VAL A 118 7.26 -2.89 -5.13
CA VAL A 118 6.63 -1.82 -4.35
C VAL A 118 7.22 -0.46 -4.73
N ASP A 119 8.53 -0.32 -4.91
CA ASP A 119 9.16 0.94 -5.36
C ASP A 119 8.66 1.38 -6.74
N LYS A 120 8.56 0.44 -7.70
CA LYS A 120 7.94 0.72 -9.01
C LYS A 120 6.50 1.24 -8.86
N ALA A 121 5.70 0.63 -7.98
CA ALA A 121 4.34 1.08 -7.73
C ALA A 121 4.30 2.48 -7.09
N LEU A 122 5.16 2.76 -6.12
CA LEU A 122 5.27 4.09 -5.50
C LEU A 122 5.64 5.17 -6.52
N ARG A 123 6.53 4.86 -7.47
CA ARG A 123 6.91 5.77 -8.57
C ARG A 123 5.75 5.97 -9.54
N ALA A 124 5.08 4.89 -9.94
CA ALA A 124 3.91 4.95 -10.83
C ALA A 124 2.78 5.79 -10.23
N CYS A 125 2.56 5.67 -8.92
CA CYS A 125 1.58 6.47 -8.18
C CYS A 125 2.06 7.88 -7.81
N GLN A 126 3.31 8.26 -8.15
CA GLN A 126 3.93 9.55 -7.84
C GLN A 126 3.97 9.88 -6.33
N VAL A 127 4.14 8.85 -5.49
CA VAL A 127 4.22 8.98 -4.02
C VAL A 127 5.60 8.59 -3.47
N ALA A 128 6.50 8.07 -4.30
CA ALA A 128 7.86 7.64 -3.93
C ALA A 128 8.64 8.66 -3.09
N GLU A 129 8.59 9.95 -3.47
CA GLU A 129 9.36 11.01 -2.82
C GLU A 129 8.67 11.62 -1.58
N ARG A 130 7.47 11.12 -1.22
CA ARG A 130 6.80 11.57 0.01
C ARG A 130 7.61 11.16 1.21
N LYS A 131 7.78 12.10 2.15
CA LYS A 131 8.59 11.89 3.33
C LYS A 131 7.71 11.59 4.54
N VAL A 132 8.13 10.60 5.29
CA VAL A 132 7.56 10.24 6.60
C VAL A 132 8.67 10.31 7.63
N CYS A 133 8.31 10.72 8.85
CA CYS A 133 9.21 10.69 9.99
C CYS A 133 8.71 9.61 10.94
N VAL A 134 9.56 8.60 11.17
CA VAL A 134 9.33 7.57 12.17
C VAL A 134 10.19 7.92 13.37
N SER A 135 9.58 8.37 14.46
CA SER A 135 10.30 8.69 15.69
C SER A 135 10.08 7.63 16.75
N LEU A 136 11.18 7.20 17.37
CA LEU A 136 11.24 6.22 18.43
C LEU A 136 11.80 6.92 19.68
N LEU A 137 10.96 7.07 20.70
CA LEU A 137 11.36 7.58 22.01
C LEU A 137 11.49 6.42 22.98
N LYS A 138 12.69 6.18 23.47
CA LYS A 138 13.00 5.25 24.55
C LYS A 138 13.06 6.02 25.87
N LEU A 139 12.03 5.91 26.70
CA LEU A 139 12.03 6.47 28.05
C LEU A 139 13.24 6.00 28.91
N GLY A 140 13.66 6.87 29.81
CA GLY A 140 14.68 6.56 30.80
C GLY A 140 14.26 5.42 31.72
N ARG A 141 15.18 4.49 32.00
CA ARG A 141 15.01 3.49 33.07
C ARG A 141 15.76 3.91 34.33
N TRP A 142 15.27 3.49 35.48
CA TRP A 142 16.01 3.62 36.73
C TRP A 142 17.15 2.61 36.80
N PHE A 143 18.33 3.08 37.17
CA PHE A 143 19.53 2.25 37.32
C PHE A 143 20.34 2.77 38.51
N TYR A 144 20.54 1.92 39.53
CA TYR A 144 21.24 2.28 40.78
C TYR A 144 20.80 3.61 41.42
N GLY A 145 19.49 3.88 41.48
CA GLY A 145 18.97 5.09 42.11
C GLY A 145 19.06 6.36 41.25
N PHE A 146 19.55 6.27 40.00
CA PHE A 146 19.54 7.35 39.02
C PHE A 146 18.57 7.03 37.88
N ARG A 147 17.83 8.04 37.40
CA ARG A 147 17.04 7.93 36.18
C ARG A 147 17.96 8.21 35.00
N LEU A 148 18.18 7.21 34.14
CA LEU A 148 18.86 7.42 32.86
C LEU A 148 18.01 8.35 31.97
N PRO A 149 18.62 9.18 31.12
CA PRO A 149 17.88 10.07 30.23
C PRO A 149 17.06 9.27 29.22
N ASP A 150 16.00 9.89 28.72
CA ASP A 150 15.25 9.39 27.57
C ASP A 150 16.15 9.47 26.32
N ASP A 151 16.07 8.47 25.46
CA ASP A 151 16.82 8.35 24.22
C ASP A 151 15.85 8.49 23.03
N TYR A 152 16.24 9.28 22.01
CA TYR A 152 15.36 9.68 20.92
C TYR A 152 16.03 9.43 19.57
N GLU A 153 15.42 8.55 18.78
CA GLU A 153 15.82 8.29 17.40
C GLU A 153 14.72 8.75 16.45
N SER A 154 15.09 9.36 15.32
CA SER A 154 14.14 9.74 14.29
C SER A 154 14.66 9.40 12.90
N TYR A 155 13.80 8.76 12.11
CA TYR A 155 14.07 8.30 10.76
C TYR A 155 13.19 9.09 9.79
N LYS A 156 13.76 10.13 9.20
CA LYS A 156 13.09 11.01 8.25
C LYS A 156 13.47 10.64 6.82
N ASN A 157 12.67 9.81 6.17
CA ASN A 157 13.03 9.24 4.87
C ASN A 157 11.86 9.29 3.87
N SER A 158 12.19 9.15 2.58
CA SER A 158 11.19 8.99 1.53
C SER A 158 10.58 7.58 1.56
N LEU A 159 9.39 7.41 0.98
CA LEU A 159 8.79 6.09 0.82
C LEU A 159 9.65 5.18 -0.07
N SER A 160 10.28 5.72 -1.11
CA SER A 160 11.22 4.95 -1.94
C SER A 160 12.42 4.43 -1.14
N TRP A 161 13.00 5.25 -0.26
CA TRP A 161 14.13 4.82 0.57
C TRP A 161 13.75 3.68 1.52
N LEU A 162 12.50 3.64 2.01
CA LEU A 162 12.02 2.55 2.87
C LEU A 162 11.98 1.18 2.19
N THR A 163 12.09 1.12 0.87
CA THR A 163 12.20 -0.15 0.11
C THR A 163 13.64 -0.69 0.04
N SER A 164 14.63 0.09 0.48
CA SER A 164 16.04 -0.35 0.55
C SER A 164 16.31 -1.26 1.76
N ASP A 165 17.48 -1.91 1.77
CA ASP A 165 17.90 -2.79 2.87
C ASP A 165 17.99 -2.07 4.23
N ASP A 166 18.41 -0.81 4.24
CA ASP A 166 18.40 0.01 5.46
C ASP A 166 16.98 0.44 5.87
N GLY A 167 16.13 0.71 4.88
CA GLY A 167 14.71 0.98 5.08
C GLY A 167 13.95 -0.19 5.70
N ALA A 168 14.31 -1.42 5.36
CA ALA A 168 13.72 -2.64 5.90
C ALA A 168 13.83 -2.71 7.44
N LYS A 169 14.92 -2.19 8.02
CA LYS A 169 15.10 -2.12 9.49
C LYS A 169 14.02 -1.25 10.13
N VAL A 170 13.67 -0.13 9.51
CA VAL A 170 12.60 0.78 9.99
C VAL A 170 11.23 0.10 9.91
N LEU A 171 10.96 -0.65 8.84
CA LEU A 171 9.72 -1.42 8.71
C LEU A 171 9.61 -2.51 9.78
N VAL A 172 10.71 -3.20 10.11
CA VAL A 172 10.74 -4.16 11.22
C VAL A 172 10.43 -3.49 12.57
N ILE A 173 10.97 -2.30 12.82
CA ILE A 173 10.64 -1.52 14.03
C ILE A 173 9.14 -1.18 14.05
N LEU A 174 8.58 -0.74 12.92
CA LEU A 174 7.14 -0.44 12.79
C LEU A 174 6.27 -1.67 13.03
N ASN A 175 6.67 -2.84 12.51
CA ASN A 175 5.89 -4.08 12.63
C ASN A 175 5.93 -4.65 14.04
N ARG A 176 7.08 -4.49 14.72
CA ARG A 176 7.21 -4.84 16.12
C ARG A 176 6.39 -3.91 17.00
N GLY A 177 6.38 -2.62 16.70
CA GLY A 177 5.76 -1.58 17.52
C GLY A 177 6.42 -1.46 18.90
N ALA A 178 5.64 -1.00 19.88
CA ALA A 178 6.09 -0.80 21.25
C ALA A 178 6.12 -2.13 22.04
N VAL A 179 7.11 -3.00 21.78
CA VAL A 179 7.27 -4.24 22.56
C VAL A 179 8.00 -3.97 23.87
N HIS A 180 7.21 -3.93 24.94
CA HIS A 180 7.58 -3.87 26.36
C HIS A 180 8.34 -2.62 26.83
N GLU A 181 7.88 -2.15 27.99
CA GLU A 181 8.28 -0.98 28.78
C GLU A 181 9.39 -0.18 28.14
N VAL A 182 9.03 0.99 27.57
CA VAL A 182 9.86 2.20 27.40
C VAL A 182 9.76 2.87 26.00
N PHE A 183 9.25 2.23 24.94
CA PHE A 183 9.28 2.84 23.59
C PHE A 183 7.95 3.51 23.15
N ARG A 184 7.98 4.78 22.75
CA ARG A 184 6.89 5.45 22.02
C ARG A 184 7.28 5.60 20.55
N LEU A 185 6.55 4.93 19.68
CA LEU A 185 6.72 5.03 18.23
C LEU A 185 5.63 5.94 17.65
N GLN A 186 6.04 6.88 16.83
CA GLN A 186 5.17 7.88 16.24
C GLN A 186 5.54 8.07 14.77
N VAL A 187 4.54 8.07 13.90
CA VAL A 187 4.70 8.36 12.48
C VAL A 187 4.13 9.74 12.22
N SER A 188 4.95 10.67 11.75
CA SER A 188 4.49 12.02 11.41
C SER A 188 4.73 12.36 9.94
N LEU A 189 3.83 13.19 9.43
CA LEU A 189 3.96 13.84 8.13
C LEU A 189 5.12 14.82 8.20
N VAL A 190 6.08 14.65 7.29
CA VAL A 190 7.05 15.70 7.03
C VAL A 190 6.38 16.68 6.09
N GLY A 191 5.97 17.84 6.62
CA GLY A 191 5.51 18.94 5.78
C GLY A 191 6.54 19.21 4.69
N THR A 192 6.13 19.11 3.42
CA THR A 192 6.80 19.81 2.35
C THR A 192 6.54 21.28 2.62
N ASN A 193 7.47 21.96 3.29
CA ASN A 193 7.53 23.41 3.22
C ASN A 193 7.68 23.74 1.73
N ASN A 194 6.58 24.15 1.09
CA ASN A 194 6.63 24.88 -0.17
C ASN A 194 7.14 26.29 0.12
#